data_AF-A0A6G2PVY4-F1
#
_entry.id   AF-A0A6G2PVY4-F1
#
_cell.length_a   1.000
_cell.length_b   1.000
_cell.length_c   1.000
_cell.angle_alpha   90.00
_cell.angle_beta   90.00
_cell.angle_gamma   90.00
#
_symmetry.space_group_name_H-M   'P 1'
#
loop_
_entity.id
_entity.type
_entity.pdbx_description
1 polymer ?
#
loop_
_entity_poly.entity_id
_entity_poly.type
_entity_poly.pdbx_seq_one_letter_code
_entity_poly.pdbx_strand_id
1 'polypeptide(L)'
;MDEYAGRVLADRYRLPLPPSDAYEPTATRAFDTYSGQEVLVRQVPLPEVVEAEVLDADGLPEGFTARGRGARSVPAARAATRRPAEPAVR
;
A
#
# COMPACT_ATOMS: atom_id res chain seq x y z
N MET A 1 11.45 -5.92 19.01
CA MET A 1 10.41 -5.12 18.32
C MET A 1 11.03 -4.06 17.41
N ASP A 2 12.17 -3.49 17.78
CA ASP A 2 12.88 -2.50 16.96
C ASP A 2 13.34 -3.03 15.59
N GLU A 3 13.49 -4.35 15.46
CA GLU A 3 13.76 -5.03 14.18
C GLU A 3 12.72 -4.73 13.08
N TYR A 4 11.49 -4.38 13.46
CA TYR A 4 10.39 -4.05 12.55
C TYR A 4 10.03 -2.54 12.56
N ALA A 5 10.94 -1.67 12.99
CA ALA A 5 10.68 -0.23 13.10
C ALA A 5 10.84 0.56 11.79
N GLY A 6 11.07 -0.11 10.65
CA GLY A 6 11.40 0.55 9.40
C GLY A 6 10.22 1.23 8.71
N ARG A 7 9.21 0.44 8.31
CA ARG A 7 8.08 0.92 7.48
C ARG A 7 6.81 0.12 7.76
N VAL A 8 5.64 0.72 7.52
CA VAL A 8 4.34 0.07 7.71
C VAL A 8 3.63 -0.11 6.37
N LEU A 9 3.18 -1.33 6.09
CA LEU A 9 2.40 -1.69 4.92
C LEU A 9 0.95 -1.98 5.31
N ALA A 10 0.01 -1.43 4.54
CA ALA A 10 -1.43 -1.58 4.73
C ALA A 10 -1.88 -1.30 6.19
N ASP A 11 -1.23 -0.31 6.84
CA ASP A 11 -1.49 0.12 8.22
C ASP A 11 -1.38 -0.98 9.30
N ARG A 12 -0.85 -2.15 8.96
CA ARG A 12 -0.89 -3.35 9.81
C ARG A 12 0.44 -4.11 9.85
N TYR A 13 1.13 -4.22 8.73
CA TYR A 13 2.34 -5.02 8.62
C TYR A 13 3.57 -4.16 8.82
N ARG A 14 4.27 -4.35 9.93
CA ARG A 14 5.53 -3.67 10.21
C ARG A 14 6.69 -4.42 9.57
N LEU A 15 7.44 -3.72 8.73
CA LEU A 15 8.54 -4.27 7.95
C LEU A 15 9.87 -3.83 8.55
N PRO A 16 10.92 -4.64 8.40
CA PRO A 16 12.25 -4.25 8.83
C PRO A 16 12.75 -3.05 8.02
N LEU A 17 13.70 -2.33 8.62
CA LEU A 17 14.45 -1.32 7.89
C LEU A 17 15.23 -2.02 6.76
N PRO A 18 15.03 -1.64 5.49
CA PRO A 18 15.78 -2.26 4.39
C PRO A 18 17.28 -1.91 4.53
N PRO A 19 18.20 -2.84 4.20
CA PRO A 19 19.62 -2.52 4.12
C PRO A 19 19.88 -1.47 3.03
N SER A 20 20.90 -0.63 3.20
CA SER A 20 21.25 0.46 2.27
C SER A 20 21.57 -0.03 0.85
N ASP A 21 22.17 -1.21 0.73
CA ASP A 21 22.79 -1.70 -0.51
C ASP A 21 22.22 -3.04 -0.98
N ALA A 22 21.14 -3.53 -0.36
CA ALA A 22 20.56 -4.81 -0.70
C ALA A 22 19.59 -4.71 -1.87
N TYR A 23 19.74 -5.63 -2.82
CA TYR A 23 18.75 -5.91 -3.87
C TYR A 23 17.38 -6.14 -3.22
N GLU A 24 16.31 -5.54 -3.77
CA GLU A 24 14.96 -5.66 -3.21
C GLU A 24 14.56 -7.15 -3.11
N PRO A 25 14.40 -7.70 -1.90
CA PRO A 25 14.03 -9.10 -1.74
C PRO A 25 12.61 -9.32 -2.26
N THR A 26 12.41 -10.32 -3.13
CA THR A 26 11.05 -10.69 -3.60
C THR A 26 10.12 -11.04 -2.44
N ALA A 27 10.66 -11.53 -1.32
CA ALA A 27 9.93 -11.74 -0.09
C ALA A 27 10.70 -11.23 1.13
N THR A 28 9.98 -10.70 2.11
CA THR A 28 10.53 -10.16 3.36
C THR A 28 9.64 -10.52 4.55
N ARG A 29 10.25 -10.65 5.73
CA ARG A 29 9.51 -10.85 6.97
C ARG A 29 8.81 -9.57 7.39
N ALA A 30 7.64 -9.70 8.00
CA ALA A 30 6.91 -8.60 8.59
C ALA A 30 6.25 -9.05 9.89
N PHE A 31 6.01 -8.10 10.79
CA PHE A 31 5.23 -8.33 11.99
C PHE A 31 3.79 -7.85 11.78
N ASP A 32 2.83 -8.74 11.93
CA ASP A 32 1.40 -8.41 11.90
C ASP A 32 0.96 -7.90 13.28
N THR A 33 0.64 -6.61 13.38
CA THR A 33 0.25 -5.97 14.64
C THR A 33 -1.10 -6.43 15.19
N TYR A 34 -1.96 -7.00 14.35
CA TYR A 34 -3.27 -7.48 14.80
C TYR A 34 -3.16 -8.86 15.45
N SER A 35 -2.40 -9.78 14.85
CA SER A 35 -2.22 -11.15 15.37
C SER A 35 -1.03 -11.31 16.31
N GLY A 36 -0.07 -10.38 16.29
CA GLY A 36 1.18 -10.46 17.05
C GLY A 36 2.18 -11.48 16.51
N GLN A 37 2.03 -11.91 15.25
CA GLN A 37 2.85 -12.96 14.64
C GLN A 37 3.77 -12.42 13.54
N GLU A 38 4.85 -13.16 13.29
CA GLU A 38 5.70 -12.94 12.12
C GLU A 38 5.06 -13.60 10.88
N VAL A 39 4.99 -12.85 9.79
CA VAL A 39 4.43 -13.26 8.50
C VAL A 39 5.43 -12.99 7.38
N LEU A 40 5.22 -13.63 6.22
CA LEU A 40 6.01 -13.38 5.02
C LEU A 40 5.22 -12.52 4.03
N VAL A 41 5.80 -11.40 3.61
CA VAL A 41 5.25 -10.52 2.57
C VAL A 41 6.03 -10.74 1.29
N ARG A 42 5.33 -10.98 0.18
CA ARG A 42 5.92 -11.11 -1.15
C ARG A 42 5.55 -9.93 -2.02
N GLN A 43 6.56 -9.29 -2.61
CA GLN A 43 6.38 -8.34 -3.69
C GLN A 43 6.00 -9.11 -4.96
N VAL A 44 4.85 -8.76 -5.54
CA VAL A 44 4.41 -9.31 -6.82
C VAL A 44 4.66 -8.23 -7.87
N PRO A 45 5.56 -8.46 -8.84
CA PRO A 45 5.78 -7.49 -9.91
C PRO A 45 4.50 -7.35 -10.72
N LEU A 46 4.10 -6.11 -10.98
CA LEU A 46 2.96 -5.84 -11.84
C LEU A 46 3.38 -5.97 -13.31
N PRO A 47 2.54 -6.56 -14.16
CA PRO A 47 2.79 -6.56 -15.60
C PRO A 47 2.71 -5.13 -16.15
N GLU A 48 3.46 -4.87 -17.21
CA GLU A 48 3.49 -3.57 -17.88
C GLU A 48 2.14 -3.19 -18.49
N VAL A 49 1.39 -4.21 -18.94
CA VAL A 49 0.09 -4.06 -19.58
C VAL A 49 -0.93 -4.91 -18.82
N VAL A 50 -2.07 -4.31 -18.49
CA VAL A 50 -3.21 -4.97 -17.85
C VAL A 50 -4.44 -4.67 -18.70
N GLU A 51 -5.17 -5.71 -19.09
CA GLU A 51 -6.50 -5.56 -19.69
C GLU A 51 -7.52 -5.28 -18.58
N ALA A 52 -8.39 -4.30 -18.78
CA ALA A 52 -9.38 -3.90 -17.80
C ALA A 52 -10.74 -3.62 -18.44
N GLU A 53 -11.79 -4.19 -17.86
CA GLU A 53 -13.17 -3.84 -18.16
C GLU A 53 -13.55 -2.53 -17.44
N VAL A 54 -14.33 -1.68 -18.10
CA VAL A 54 -14.86 -0.46 -17.49
C VAL A 54 -16.27 -0.74 -17.01
N LEU A 55 -16.43 -0.78 -15.70
CA LEU A 55 -17.72 -0.94 -15.04
C LEU A 55 -18.35 0.44 -14.79
N ASP A 56 -19.63 0.58 -15.13
CA ASP A 56 -20.42 1.76 -14.78
C ASP A 56 -20.63 1.84 -13.26
N ALA A 57 -21.09 3.00 -12.79
CA ALA A 57 -21.28 3.25 -11.35
C ALA A 57 -22.21 2.21 -10.67
N ASP A 58 -23.16 1.66 -11.43
CA ASP A 58 -24.11 0.65 -10.94
C ASP A 58 -23.54 -0.79 -10.95
N GLY A 59 -22.34 -1.00 -11.52
CA GLY A 59 -21.70 -2.30 -11.67
C GLY A 59 -20.45 -2.50 -10.79
N LEU A 60 -20.14 -1.55 -9.90
CA LEU A 60 -18.94 -1.64 -9.07
C LEU A 60 -19.12 -2.59 -7.87
N PRO A 61 -18.13 -3.44 -7.56
CA PRO A 61 -18.15 -4.25 -6.35
C PRO A 61 -18.10 -3.38 -5.09
N GLU A 62 -18.60 -3.92 -3.97
CA GLU A 62 -18.52 -3.23 -2.67
C GLU A 62 -17.08 -2.85 -2.32
N GLY A 63 -16.90 -1.60 -1.87
CA GLY A 63 -15.58 -1.05 -1.52
C GLY A 63 -14.80 -0.44 -2.70
N PHE A 64 -15.31 -0.52 -3.93
CA PHE A 64 -14.71 0.14 -5.10
C PHE A 64 -15.40 1.47 -5.39
N THR A 65 -14.64 2.48 -5.84
CA THR A 65 -15.18 3.80 -6.20
C THR A 65 -14.96 4.10 -7.68
N ALA A 66 -16.01 4.58 -8.36
CA ALA A 66 -15.95 4.97 -9.77
C ALA A 66 -15.03 6.18 -9.95
N ARG A 67 -14.03 6.09 -10.84
CA ARG A 67 -13.28 7.27 -11.27
C ARG A 67 -14.05 7.96 -12.40
N GLY A 68 -14.93 8.90 -12.04
CA GLY A 68 -15.80 9.60 -12.98
C GLY A 68 -15.04 10.29 -14.12
N ARG A 69 -15.41 9.99 -15.37
CA ARG A 69 -14.93 10.68 -16.58
C ARG A 69 -15.67 12.01 -16.72
N GLY A 70 -15.11 13.07 -16.13
CA GLY A 70 -15.51 14.44 -16.42
C GLY A 70 -16.48 15.08 -15.43
N ALA A 71 -15.96 15.47 -14.26
CA ALA A 71 -16.40 16.67 -13.57
C ALA A 71 -15.23 17.13 -12.70
N ARG A 72 -14.91 18.42 -12.76
CA ARG A 72 -13.93 19.06 -11.85
C ARG A 72 -14.40 18.82 -10.42
N SER A 73 -13.81 17.82 -9.76
CA SER A 73 -13.94 17.64 -8.33
C SER A 73 -12.56 17.79 -7.70
N VAL A 74 -12.52 18.72 -6.76
CA VAL A 74 -11.47 19.07 -5.80
C VAL A 74 -10.88 17.79 -5.18
N PRO A 75 -9.57 17.73 -4.83
CA PRO A 75 -8.84 16.47 -4.78
C PRO A 75 -9.31 15.57 -3.64
N ALA A 76 -9.93 14.43 -3.99
CA ALA A 76 -10.05 13.28 -3.12
C ALA A 76 -8.68 12.60 -3.02
N ALA A 77 -7.79 13.19 -2.23
CA ALA A 77 -6.54 12.56 -1.85
C ALA A 77 -6.84 11.42 -0.87
N ARG A 78 -7.12 10.22 -1.40
CA ARG A 78 -7.15 8.93 -0.68
C ARG A 78 -7.44 7.78 -1.66
N ALA A 79 -6.58 7.58 -2.65
CA ALA A 79 -6.43 6.31 -3.35
C ALA A 79 -5.21 6.42 -4.26
N ALA A 80 -4.35 5.40 -4.23
CA ALA A 80 -2.98 5.37 -4.76
C ALA A 80 -1.98 6.21 -3.92
N THR A 81 -1.31 5.53 -2.99
CA THR A 81 0.05 5.82 -2.49
C THR A 81 0.43 7.30 -2.19
N ARG A 82 0.63 7.57 -0.89
CA ARG A 82 1.45 8.66 -0.26
C ARG A 82 0.78 10.02 0.03
N ARG A 83 0.75 10.38 1.32
CA ARG A 83 1.04 11.74 1.83
C ARG A 83 1.94 11.60 3.07
N PRO A 84 3.20 12.09 3.07
CA PRO A 84 3.97 12.25 4.29
C PRO A 84 3.38 13.45 5.05
N ALA A 85 2.74 13.22 6.18
CA ALA A 85 2.54 14.28 7.16
C ALA A 85 3.84 14.35 7.97
N GLU A 86 4.47 15.53 7.96
CA GLU A 86 5.71 15.83 8.67
C GLU A 86 5.61 15.42 10.14
N PRO A 87 6.52 14.58 10.68
CA PRO A 87 6.64 14.43 12.12
C PRO A 87 7.33 15.68 12.67
N ALA A 88 6.55 16.54 13.32
CA ALA A 88 7.10 17.57 14.19
C ALA A 88 7.83 16.87 15.36
N VAL A 89 9.16 16.95 15.34
CA VAL A 89 10.02 16.50 16.44
C VAL A 89 10.11 17.66 17.44
N ARG A 90 9.84 17.37 18.72
CA ARG A 90 10.19 18.24 19.84
C ARG A 90 11.62 17.99 20.26
#